data_AF-A0A2V8GEB3-F1
#
_entry.id   AF-A0A2V8GEB3-F1
#
_cell.length_a   1.000
_cell.length_b   1.000
_cell.length_c   1.000
_cell.angle_alpha   90.00
_cell.angle_beta   90.00
_cell.angle_gamma   90.00
#
_symmetry.space_group_name_H-M   'P 1'
#
loop_
_entity.id
_entity.type
_entity.pdbx_description
1 polymer ?
#
loop_
_entity_poly.entity_id
_entity_poly.type
_entity_poly.pdbx_seq_one_letter_code
_entity_poly.pdbx_strand_id
1 'polypeptide(L)' 'PDPADKSGKLYAVDVEPVKKLPSPVTLAAVKADRRFASFPLTRIPRLSVMPVSDDEWRAIVEMSKKS' A
#
# COMPACT_ATOMS: atom_id res chain seq x y z
N PRO A 1 -6.94 -17.15 10.63
CA PRO A 1 -7.60 -18.14 9.76
C PRO A 1 -8.95 -17.59 9.30
N ASP A 2 -9.26 -17.67 8.01
CA ASP A 2 -10.56 -17.24 7.47
C ASP A 2 -11.67 -18.16 8.01
N PRO A 3 -12.69 -17.62 8.72
CA PRO A 3 -13.80 -18.42 9.27
C PRO A 3 -14.61 -19.17 8.21
N ALA A 4 -14.60 -18.70 6.95
CA ALA A 4 -15.32 -19.31 5.83
C ALA A 4 -14.49 -20.39 5.11
N ASP A 5 -13.18 -20.47 5.35
CA ASP A 5 -12.29 -21.43 4.70
C ASP A 5 -12.13 -22.72 5.51
N LYS A 6 -12.81 -23.78 5.05
CA LYS A 6 -12.70 -25.13 5.64
C LYS A 6 -11.35 -25.81 5.38
N SER A 7 -10.52 -25.28 4.46
CA SER A 7 -9.20 -25.82 4.16
C SER A 7 -8.08 -25.27 5.06
N GLY A 8 -8.36 -24.20 5.81
CA GLY A 8 -7.42 -23.58 6.76
C GLY A 8 -6.21 -22.90 6.11
N LYS A 9 -6.27 -22.62 4.80
CA LYS A 9 -5.16 -22.03 4.04
C LYS A 9 -5.28 -20.52 3.90
N LEU A 10 -6.50 -20.00 4.06
CA LEU A 10 -6.80 -18.58 3.96
C LEU A 10 -6.76 -17.91 5.34
N TYR A 11 -6.34 -16.65 5.34
CA TYR A 11 -6.23 -15.81 6.52
C TYR A 11 -7.00 -14.51 6.27
N ALA A 12 -7.97 -14.24 7.13
CA ALA A 12 -8.67 -12.96 7.20
C ALA A 12 -8.12 -12.14 8.37
N VAL A 13 -8.03 -10.82 8.18
CA VAL A 13 -7.63 -9.85 9.22
C VAL A 13 -8.60 -8.68 9.19
N ASP A 14 -8.96 -8.18 10.37
CA ASP A 14 -9.76 -6.97 10.51
C ASP A 14 -8.86 -5.74 10.41
N VAL A 15 -9.33 -4.71 9.71
CA VAL A 15 -8.65 -3.42 9.56
C VAL A 15 -9.61 -2.28 9.86
N GLU A 16 -9.10 -1.23 10.49
CA GLU A 16 -9.86 -0.01 10.77
C GLU A 16 -9.19 1.21 10.14
N PRO A 17 -9.98 2.20 9.70
CA PRO A 17 -9.44 3.43 9.15
C PRO A 17 -8.80 4.29 10.25
N VAL A 18 -7.48 4.50 10.17
CA VAL A 18 -6.75 5.34 11.14
C VAL A 18 -6.92 6.83 10.84
N LYS A 19 -6.66 7.25 9.59
CA LYS A 19 -6.69 8.67 9.19
C LYS A 19 -6.86 8.85 7.68
N LYS A 20 -7.59 9.89 7.28
CA LYS A 20 -7.66 10.37 5.89
C LYS A 20 -6.43 11.20 5.51
N LEU A 21 -5.85 10.92 4.35
CA LEU A 21 -4.77 11.73 3.77
C LEU A 21 -5.33 13.06 3.20
N PRO A 22 -4.56 14.18 3.23
CA PRO A 22 -5.03 15.47 2.72
C PRO A 22 -5.41 15.43 1.24
N SER A 23 -4.55 14.83 0.41
CA SER A 23 -4.76 14.62 -1.03
C SER A 23 -4.47 13.17 -1.42
N PRO A 24 -5.22 12.59 -2.38
CA PRO A 24 -4.98 11.23 -2.83
C PRO A 24 -3.65 11.11 -3.59
N VAL A 25 -2.87 10.08 -3.26
CA VAL A 25 -1.63 9.76 -3.97
C VAL A 25 -1.96 8.79 -5.10
N THR A 26 -1.88 9.26 -6.34
CA THR A 26 -2.24 8.44 -7.51
C THR A 26 -1.12 7.47 -7.88
N LEU A 27 -1.47 6.34 -8.51
CA LEU A 27 -0.47 5.38 -9.01
C LEU A 27 0.48 6.03 -10.02
N ALA A 28 -0.01 6.96 -10.84
CA ALA A 28 0.82 7.71 -11.78
C ALA A 28 1.89 8.54 -11.05
N ALA A 29 1.52 9.22 -9.97
CA ALA A 29 2.47 9.97 -9.15
C ALA A 29 3.53 9.06 -8.50
N VAL A 30 3.11 7.90 -7.97
CA VAL A 30 4.05 6.91 -7.38
C VAL A 30 5.02 6.40 -8.43
N LYS A 31 4.55 6.08 -9.65
CA LYS A 31 5.41 5.58 -10.74
C LYS A 31 6.37 6.64 -11.30
N ALA A 32 6.02 7.93 -11.20
CA ALA A 32 6.86 9.03 -11.66
C ALA A 32 8.01 9.35 -10.69
N ASP A 33 7.91 8.95 -9.42
CA ASP A 33 8.90 9.23 -8.39
C ASP A 33 9.92 8.09 -8.26
N ARG A 34 11.20 8.41 -8.49
CA ARG A 34 12.30 7.44 -8.48
C ARG A 34 12.51 6.76 -7.13
N ARG A 35 12.03 7.35 -6.03
CA ARG A 35 12.07 6.74 -4.69
C ARG A 35 11.32 5.41 -4.62
N PHE A 36 10.33 5.19 -5.50
CA PHE A 36 9.53 3.95 -5.55
C PHE A 36 9.93 2.99 -6.66
N ALA A 37 11.13 3.14 -7.25
CA ALA A 37 11.59 2.28 -8.33
C ALA A 37 11.69 0.80 -7.92
N SER A 38 11.99 0.52 -6.64
CA SER A 38 12.03 -0.83 -6.07
C SER A 38 10.71 -1.28 -5.43
N PHE A 39 9.74 -0.38 -5.27
CA PHE A 39 8.52 -0.63 -4.51
C PHE A 39 7.66 -1.72 -5.19
N PRO A 40 7.19 -2.76 -4.48
CA PRO A 40 6.44 -3.85 -5.11
C PRO A 40 5.20 -3.38 -5.89
N LEU A 41 4.55 -2.28 -5.46
CA LEU A 41 3.40 -1.70 -6.15
C LEU A 41 3.72 -1.29 -7.60
N THR A 42 4.96 -0.86 -7.89
CA THR A 42 5.36 -0.41 -9.23
C THR A 42 5.85 -1.57 -10.11
N ARG A 43 6.30 -2.67 -9.49
CA ARG A 43 6.95 -3.82 -10.16
C ARG A 43 6.08 -5.06 -10.31
N ILE A 44 5.13 -5.29 -9.40
CA ILE A 44 4.32 -6.52 -9.32
C ILE A 44 2.82 -6.16 -9.35
N PRO A 45 2.21 -5.97 -10.54
CA PRO A 45 0.87 -5.38 -10.68
C PRO A 45 -0.28 -6.15 -10.03
N ARG A 46 -0.10 -7.45 -9.75
CA ARG A 46 -1.16 -8.34 -9.21
C ARG A 46 -0.94 -8.73 -7.75
N LEU A 47 0.00 -8.07 -7.05
CA LEU A 47 0.22 -8.29 -5.63
C LEU A 47 -0.70 -7.37 -4.82
N SER A 48 -1.66 -7.95 -4.10
CA SER A 48 -2.69 -7.21 -3.34
C SER A 48 -2.23 -6.77 -1.95
N VAL A 49 -1.29 -7.51 -1.33
CA VAL A 49 -0.69 -7.20 -0.03
C VAL A 49 0.81 -7.23 -0.19
N MET A 50 1.48 -6.18 0.25
CA MET A 50 2.91 -6.02 0.09
C MET A 50 3.51 -5.32 1.30
N PRO A 51 4.78 -5.61 1.64
CA PRO A 51 5.50 -4.82 2.63
C PRO A 51 5.73 -3.40 2.10
N VAL A 52 5.73 -2.44 3.02
CA VAL A 52 6.09 -1.04 2.77
C VAL A 52 7.17 -0.68 3.78
N SER A 53 8.32 -0.20 3.31
CA SER A 53 9.36 0.29 4.20
C SER A 53 8.98 1.63 4.83
N ASP A 54 9.64 1.98 5.94
CA ASP A 54 9.41 3.27 6.60
C ASP A 54 9.71 4.47 5.69
N ASP A 55 10.73 4.36 4.83
CA ASP A 55 11.09 5.40 3.86
C ASP A 55 10.01 5.58 2.79
N GLU A 56 9.51 4.47 2.23
CA GLU A 56 8.39 4.51 1.27
C GLU A 56 7.12 5.08 1.93
N TRP A 57 6.82 4.67 3.16
CA TRP A 57 5.68 5.17 3.91
C TRP A 57 5.76 6.68 4.14
N ARG A 58 6.90 7.17 4.63
CA ARG A 58 7.15 8.61 4.82
C ARG A 58 6.99 9.37 3.50
N ALA A 59 7.57 8.85 2.41
CA ALA A 59 7.48 9.48 1.10
C ALA A 59 6.02 9.57 0.59
N ILE A 60 5.22 8.51 0.74
CA ILE A 60 3.79 8.51 0.37
C ILE A 60 3.02 9.55 1.19
N VAL A 61 3.25 9.59 2.50
CA VAL A 61 2.61 10.57 3.39
C VAL A 61 3.01 12.00 3.03
N GLU A 62 4.27 12.25 2.68
CA GLU A 62 4.71 13.56 2.18
C GLU A 62 4.05 13.94 0.85
N MET A 63 3.97 13.01 -0.11
CA MET A 63 3.29 13.26 -1.39
C MET A 63 1.84 13.66 -1.18
N SER A 64 1.16 13.06 -0.21
CA SER A 64 -0.23 13.39 0.10
C SER A 64 -0.45 14.80 0.65
N LYS A 65 0.62 15.49 1.09
CA LYS A 65 0.58 16.85 1.63
C LYS A 65 0.93 17.92 0.59
N LYS A 66 1.52 17.52 -0.54
CA LYS A 66 1.87 18.43 -1.65
C LYS A 66 0.63 18.61 -2.51
N SER A 67 -0.09 19.70 -2.29
CA SER A 67 -1.19 20.17 -3.15
C SER A 67 -0.70 21.30 -4.04
#